data_AF-X1A067-F1
#
_entry.id   AF-X1A067-F1
#
_cell.length_a   1.000
_cell.length_b   1.000
_cell.length_c   1.000
_cell.angle_alpha   90.00
_cell.angle_beta   90.00
_cell.angle_gamma   90.00
#
_symmetry.space_group_name_H-M   'P 1'
#
loop_
_entity.id
_entity.type
_entity.pdbx_description
1 polymer ?
#
loop_
_entity_poly.entity_id
_entity_poly.type
_entity_poly.pdbx_seq_one_letter_code
_entity_poly.pdbx_strand_id
1 'polypeptide(L)' 'FDKLDIFAYYSFFDNQPMSLLEAMAYGLPVLSNDVGDVPNMMDGPLKKYVAENQNHYGEILSRLIKSEIERKNVQFIEK' A
#
# COMPACT_ATOMS: atom_id res chain seq x y z
N PHE A 1 0.17 2.54 -15.69
CA PHE A 1 0.24 2.99 -14.28
C PHE A 1 0.35 4.52 -14.14
N ASP A 2 0.67 5.26 -15.21
CA ASP A 2 1.05 6.68 -15.19
C ASP A 2 -0.05 7.70 -14.83
N LYS A 3 -1.29 7.25 -14.65
CA LYS A 3 -2.44 8.10 -14.29
C LYS A 3 -3.00 7.82 -12.89
N LEU A 4 -2.34 6.97 -12.11
CA LEU A 4 -2.81 6.57 -10.78
C LEU A 4 -2.10 7.37 -9.70
N ASP A 5 -2.88 7.93 -8.78
CA ASP A 5 -2.34 8.62 -7.59
C ASP A 5 -2.05 7.65 -6.43
N ILE A 6 -2.85 6.60 -6.29
CA ILE A 6 -2.78 5.58 -5.22
C ILE A 6 -3.18 4.23 -5.82
N PHE A 7 -2.49 3.17 -5.43
CA PHE A 7 -2.90 1.79 -5.68
C PHE A 7 -3.42 1.17 -4.37
N ALA A 8 -4.72 0.88 -4.34
CA ALA A 8 -5.41 0.35 -3.17
C ALA A 8 -5.74 -1.13 -3.38
N TYR A 9 -5.13 -2.01 -2.60
CA TYR A 9 -5.36 -3.45 -2.68
C TYR A 9 -6.17 -3.94 -1.47
N TYR A 10 -7.16 -4.79 -1.69
CA TYR A 10 -7.86 -5.47 -0.61
C TYR A 10 -8.29 -6.87 -1.05
N SER A 11 -8.03 -7.88 -0.24
CA SER A 11 -8.49 -9.24 -0.49
C SER A 11 -8.75 -10.01 0.80
N PHE A 12 -9.72 -10.93 0.76
CA PHE A 12 -9.92 -11.92 1.82
C PHE A 12 -8.99 -13.13 1.67
N PHE A 13 -8.55 -13.42 0.44
CA PHE A 13 -7.74 -14.58 0.10
C PHE A 13 -6.77 -14.23 -1.04
N ASP A 14 -5.49 -14.13 -0.71
CA ASP A 14 -4.37 -14.06 -1.63
C ASP A 14 -3.10 -14.44 -0.85
N ASN A 15 -2.07 -14.93 -1.53
CA ASN A 15 -0.81 -15.28 -0.89
C ASN A 15 0.24 -14.19 -1.12
N GLN A 16 0.46 -13.83 -2.39
CA GLN A 16 1.46 -12.84 -2.81
C GLN A 16 0.88 -12.07 -4.00
N PRO A 17 0.13 -10.99 -3.77
CA PRO A 17 -0.57 -10.29 -4.85
C PRO A 17 0.42 -9.65 -5.82
N MET A 18 0.50 -10.18 -7.05
CA MET A 18 1.42 -9.65 -8.07
C MET A 18 1.11 -8.19 -8.42
N SER A 19 -0.16 -7.82 -8.45
CA SER A 19 -0.57 -6.45 -8.74
C SER A 19 -0.08 -5.42 -7.71
N LEU A 20 0.06 -5.83 -6.45
CA LEU A 20 0.66 -5.00 -5.40
C LEU A 20 2.17 -4.82 -5.64
N LEU A 21 2.89 -5.89 -6.00
CA LEU A 21 4.31 -5.82 -6.35
C LEU A 21 4.57 -4.96 -7.58
N GLU A 22 3.75 -5.09 -8.62
CA GLU A 22 3.84 -4.26 -9.83
C GLU A 22 3.63 -2.77 -9.50
N ALA A 23 2.65 -2.46 -8.64
CA ALA A 23 2.41 -1.08 -8.20
C ALA A 23 3.59 -0.54 -7.38
N MET A 24 4.16 -1.34 -6.48
CA MET A 24 5.37 -0.98 -5.74
C MET A 24 6.57 -0.76 -6.66
N ALA A 25 6.81 -1.66 -7.62
CA ALA A 25 7.92 -1.56 -8.58
C ALA A 25 7.80 -0.35 -9.50
N TYR A 26 6.56 0.04 -9.84
CA TYR A 26 6.30 1.27 -10.57
C TYR A 26 6.48 2.53 -9.71
N GLY A 27 6.57 2.39 -8.38
CA GLY A 27 6.70 3.50 -7.44
C GLY A 27 5.37 4.20 -7.19
N LEU A 28 4.23 3.48 -7.20
CA LEU A 28 2.96 4.04 -6.76
C LEU A 28 2.87 4.06 -5.23
N PRO A 29 2.17 5.04 -4.64
CA PRO A 29 1.73 4.94 -3.26
C PRO A 29 0.75 3.77 -3.12
N VAL A 30 1.11 2.77 -2.31
CA VAL A 30 0.33 1.56 -2.07
C VAL A 30 -0.27 1.51 -0.66
N LEU A 31 -1.43 0.86 -0.54
CA LEU A 31 -1.95 0.33 0.72
C LEU A 31 -2.55 -1.06 0.49
N SER A 32 -2.57 -1.87 1.54
CA SER A 32 -3.20 -3.19 1.52
C SER A 32 -3.84 -3.53 2.87
N ASN A 33 -4.71 -4.53 2.92
CA ASN A 33 -5.00 -5.23 4.17
C ASN A 33 -3.96 -6.31 4.48
N ASP A 34 -3.94 -6.77 5.73
CA ASP A 34 -3.17 -7.92 6.18
C ASP A 34 -3.76 -9.21 5.59
N VAL A 35 -3.14 -9.73 4.53
CA VAL A 35 -3.51 -10.98 3.86
C VAL A 35 -2.26 -11.68 3.33
N GLY A 36 -2.19 -12.99 3.49
CA GLY A 36 -1.08 -13.80 3.00
C GLY A 36 0.28 -13.27 3.48
N ASP A 37 1.19 -13.05 2.54
CA ASP A 37 2.55 -12.57 2.76
C ASP A 37 2.70 -11.04 2.65
N VAL A 38 1.59 -10.31 2.45
CA VAL A 38 1.60 -8.85 2.31
C VAL A 38 2.36 -8.13 3.45
N PRO A 39 2.21 -8.50 4.74
CA PRO A 39 2.96 -7.85 5.82
C PRO A 39 4.48 -7.95 5.70
N ASN A 40 4.99 -9.01 5.05
CA ASN A 40 6.42 -9.17 4.78
C ASN A 40 6.81 -8.45 3.47
N MET A 41 5.93 -8.45 2.46
CA MET A 41 6.14 -7.70 1.22
C MET A 41 6.22 -6.19 1.48
N MET A 42 5.39 -5.69 2.40
CA MET A 42 5.33 -4.28 2.81
C MET A 42 5.95 -4.08 4.21
N ASP A 43 7.18 -4.54 4.41
CA ASP A 43 7.87 -4.43 5.70
C ASP A 43 8.55 -3.05 5.92
N GLY A 44 9.12 -2.84 7.11
CA GLY A 44 9.85 -1.63 7.46
C GLY A 44 8.95 -0.39 7.42
N PRO A 45 9.36 0.70 6.72
CA PRO A 45 8.56 1.92 6.63
C PRO A 45 7.19 1.75 5.98
N LEU A 46 6.99 0.70 5.16
CA LEU A 46 5.72 0.45 4.48
C LEU A 46 4.68 -0.24 5.35
N LYS A 47 5.11 -0.84 6.47
CA LYS A 47 4.23 -1.63 7.35
C LYS A 47 3.04 -0.84 7.87
N LYS A 48 3.21 0.47 8.07
CA LYS A 48 2.13 1.41 8.48
C LYS A 48 1.03 1.62 7.43
N TYR A 49 1.20 1.10 6.22
CA TYR A 49 0.21 1.12 5.13
C TYR A 49 -0.45 -0.26 4.92
N VAL A 50 -0.18 -1.23 5.80
CA VAL A 50 -0.89 -2.51 5.89
C VAL A 50 -1.96 -2.40 6.99
N ALA A 51 -3.22 -2.56 6.60
CA ALA A 51 -4.36 -2.41 7.48
C ALA A 51 -4.73 -3.73 8.18
N GLU A 52 -4.81 -3.68 9.50
CA GLU A 52 -5.25 -4.80 10.35
C GLU A 52 -6.76 -5.09 10.25
N ASN A 53 -7.56 -4.10 9.85
CA ASN A 53 -9.01 -4.22 9.70
C ASN A 53 -9.57 -3.14 8.76
N GLN A 54 -10.86 -3.23 8.46
CA GLN A 54 -11.55 -2.35 7.52
C GLN A 54 -11.56 -0.87 7.96
N ASN A 55 -11.66 -0.58 9.25
CA ASN A 55 -11.63 0.81 9.74
C ASN A 55 -10.24 1.42 9.54
N HIS A 56 -9.20 0.69 9.95
CA HIS A 56 -7.81 1.11 9.75
C HIS A 56 -7.49 1.30 8.26
N TYR A 57 -8.01 0.44 7.39
CA TYR A 57 -7.86 0.58 5.94
C TYR A 57 -8.44 1.92 5.44
N GLY A 58 -9.64 2.27 5.90
CA GLY A 58 -10.27 3.55 5.57
C GLY A 58 -9.48 4.76 6.08
N GLU A 59 -8.89 4.66 7.27
CA GLU A 59 -8.04 5.71 7.85
C GLU A 59 -6.75 5.93 7.04
N ILE A 60 -6.08 4.83 6.66
CA ILE A 60 -4.88 4.89 5.80
C ILE A 60 -5.22 5.52 4.46
N LEU A 61 -6.28 5.05 3.80
CA LEU A 61 -6.71 5.58 2.51
C LEU A 61 -7.04 7.08 2.59
N SER A 62 -7.77 7.50 3.64
CA SER A 62 -8.10 8.91 3.89
C SER A 62 -6.85 9.78 4.06
N ARG A 63 -5.83 9.28 4.79
CA ARG A 63 -4.54 9.97 4.93
C ARG A 63 -3.82 10.12 3.58
N LEU A 64 -3.76 9.05 2.79
CA LEU A 64 -3.12 9.05 1.49
C LEU A 64 -3.83 9.98 0.50
N ILE A 65 -5.17 10.07 0.54
CA ILE A 65 -5.92 11.02 -0.29
C ILE A 65 -5.61 12.46 0.09
N LYS A 66 -5.57 12.77 1.39
CA LYS A 66 -5.43 14.15 1.90
C LYS A 66 -4.01 14.71 1.89
N SER A 67 -2.99 13.86 1.89
CA SER A 67 -1.60 14.30 2.06
C SER A 67 -0.69 13.81 0.95
N GLU A 68 -0.20 14.74 0.13
CA GLU A 68 0.83 14.45 -0.87
C GLU A 68 2.15 13.99 -0.21
N ILE A 69 2.46 14.51 0.98
CA ILE A 69 3.65 14.09 1.74
C ILE A 69 3.52 12.63 2.14
N GLU A 70 2.33 12.20 2.58
CA GLU A 70 2.10 10.78 2.88
C GLU A 70 2.23 9.91 1.64
N ARG A 71 1.70 10.35 0.49
CA ARG A 71 1.89 9.62 -0.77
C ARG A 71 3.37 9.46 -1.13
N LYS A 72 4.14 10.54 -1.02
CA LYS A 72 5.60 10.52 -1.24
C LYS A 72 6.29 9.53 -0.31
N ASN A 73 5.97 9.51 0.98
CA ASN A 73 6.59 8.60 1.96
C ASN A 73 6.43 7.11 1.62
N VAL A 74 5.37 6.73 0.89
CA VAL A 74 5.15 5.35 0.46
C VAL A 74 6.08 4.98 -0.71
N GLN A 75 6.48 5.95 -1.52
CA GLN A 75 7.26 5.73 -2.75
C GLN A 75 8.77 5.67 -2.49
N PHE A 76 9.25 6.19 -1.36
CA PHE A 76 10.67 6.29 -1.04
C PHE A 76 11.15 5.11 -0.18
N ILE A 77 11.41 3.97 -0.84
CA ILE A 77 12.41 3.00 -0.38
C ILE A 77 13.47 2.92 -1.46
N GLU A 78 14.57 3.64 -1.20
CA GLU A 78 15.87 3.68 -1.90
C GLU A 78 15.89 3.41 -3.42
N LYS A 79 16.00 4.49 -4.20
CA LYS A 79 16.95 4.51 -5.32
C LYS A 79 18.36 4.72 -4.80
#